data_AF-A0A9E1MWQ3-F1
#
_entry.id   AF-A0A9E1MWQ3-F1
#
_cell.length_a   1.000
_cell.length_b   1.000
_cell.length_c   1.000
_cell.angle_alpha   90.00
_cell.angle_beta   90.00
_cell.angle_gamma   90.00
#
_symmetry.space_group_name_H-M   'P 1'
#
loop_
_entity.id
_entity.type
_entity.pdbx_description
1 polymer ?
#
loop_
_entity_poly.entity_id
_entity_poly.type
_entity_poly.pdbx_seq_one_letter_code
_entity_poly.pdbx_strand_id
1 'polypeptide(L)'
;MRRNREKLVMVFLCLCVPYLVMVRRFWFVCEDAYITFRYSSHLAEGLGPRFNTVAGELPVEGYSNFLWMVIAAVFELLDRDVVFFMPLLSTLCGLAVLFLLVHTLYVRFEFSEITTGLAGLAYVMFTPVAVWTSSGLATMPLTLGMFATTVLLLWGENRRWGIAAGVAALGLALVRT
;
A
#
# COMPACT_ATOMS: atom_id res chain seq x y z
N MET A 1 -27.57 -7.73 12.47
CA MET A 1 -27.29 -9.18 12.57
C MET A 1 -25.77 -9.39 12.55
N ARG A 2 -25.19 -10.17 13.48
CA ARG A 2 -23.74 -10.40 13.53
C ARG A 2 -23.37 -11.42 12.44
N ARG A 3 -22.90 -10.94 11.29
CA ARG A 3 -22.49 -11.78 10.16
C ARG A 3 -21.48 -12.85 10.56
N ASN A 4 -21.55 -14.01 9.91
CA ASN A 4 -20.64 -15.12 10.20
C ASN A 4 -19.20 -14.72 9.78
N ARG A 5 -18.33 -14.58 10.78
CA ARG A 5 -16.91 -14.23 10.59
C ARG A 5 -16.14 -15.33 9.86
N GLU A 6 -16.52 -16.59 10.02
CA GLU A 6 -15.89 -17.73 9.37
C GLU A 6 -16.02 -17.63 7.84
N LYS A 7 -17.22 -17.26 7.36
CA LYS A 7 -17.46 -17.07 5.92
C LYS A 7 -16.61 -15.93 5.35
N LEU A 8 -16.48 -14.82 6.07
CA LEU A 8 -15.62 -13.70 5.67
C LEU A 8 -14.16 -14.12 5.56
N VAL A 9 -13.65 -14.82 6.58
CA VAL A 9 -12.27 -15.32 6.59
C VAL A 9 -12.05 -16.32 5.46
N MET A 10 -12.98 -17.25 5.25
CA MET A 10 -12.92 -18.22 4.16
C MET A 10 -12.86 -17.52 2.79
N VAL A 11 -13.74 -16.55 2.52
CA VAL A 11 -13.72 -15.79 1.25
C VAL A 11 -12.40 -15.08 1.07
N PHE A 12 -11.90 -14.40 2.10
CA PHE A 12 -10.61 -13.71 2.05
C PHE A 12 -9.45 -14.67 1.76
N LEU A 13 -9.36 -15.79 2.49
CA LEU A 13 -8.30 -16.80 2.29
C LEU A 13 -8.36 -17.42 0.89
N CYS A 14 -9.56 -17.70 0.37
CA CYS A 14 -9.73 -18.18 -1.00
C CYS A 14 -9.21 -17.18 -2.06
N LEU A 15 -9.31 -15.88 -1.79
CA LEU A 15 -8.83 -14.82 -2.68
C LEU A 15 -7.32 -14.56 -2.56
N CYS A 16 -6.67 -14.96 -1.46
CA CYS A 16 -5.23 -14.83 -1.30
C CYS A 16 -4.45 -15.62 -2.36
N VAL A 17 -4.93 -16.82 -2.74
CA VAL A 17 -4.26 -17.66 -3.74
C VAL A 17 -4.19 -16.99 -5.13
N PRO A 18 -5.32 -16.61 -5.77
CA PRO A 18 -5.25 -15.93 -7.07
C PRO A 18 -4.50 -14.59 -6.98
N TYR A 19 -4.56 -13.90 -5.83
CA TYR A 19 -3.81 -12.67 -5.61
C TYR A 19 -2.30 -12.91 -5.66
N LEU A 20 -1.79 -13.89 -4.92
CA LEU A 20 -0.37 -14.22 -4.91
C LEU A 20 0.09 -14.75 -6.27
N VAL A 21 -0.76 -15.51 -6.98
CA VAL A 21 -0.47 -15.96 -8.36
C VAL A 21 -0.32 -14.76 -9.30
N MET A 22 -1.24 -13.78 -9.22
CA MET A 22 -1.18 -12.58 -10.04
C MET A 22 0.03 -11.69 -9.72
N VAL A 23 0.31 -11.46 -8.43
CA VAL A 23 1.49 -10.71 -7.99
C VAL A 23 2.77 -11.38 -8.47
N ARG A 24 2.88 -12.71 -8.33
CA ARG A 24 4.04 -13.45 -8.84
C ARG A 24 4.17 -13.35 -10.36
N ARG A 25 3.05 -13.43 -11.09
CA ARG A 25 3.03 -13.41 -12.57
C ARG A 25 3.44 -12.06 -13.15
N PHE A 26 3.08 -10.98 -12.45
CA PHE A 26 3.29 -9.59 -12.84
C PHE A 26 4.29 -8.88 -11.93
N TRP A 27 5.17 -9.63 -11.24
CA TRP A 27 6.18 -9.05 -10.37
C TRP A 27 7.08 -8.11 -11.18
N PHE A 28 7.03 -6.83 -10.86
CA PHE A 28 7.67 -5.77 -11.61
C PHE A 28 8.09 -4.67 -10.66
N VAL A 29 9.39 -4.32 -10.63
CA VAL A 29 9.88 -3.14 -9.94
C VAL A 29 9.97 -2.00 -10.94
N CYS A 30 9.23 -0.93 -10.70
CA CYS A 30 9.18 0.21 -11.60
C CYS A 30 10.51 0.98 -11.58
N GLU A 31 10.98 1.41 -12.75
CA GLU A 31 12.19 2.22 -12.87
C GLU A 31 12.11 3.52 -12.05
N ASP A 32 10.91 4.13 -11.97
CA ASP A 32 10.67 5.32 -11.16
C ASP A 32 10.93 5.09 -9.65
N ALA A 33 10.81 3.84 -9.17
CA ALA A 33 11.09 3.52 -7.77
C ALA A 33 12.57 3.71 -7.44
N TYR A 34 13.48 3.52 -8.41
CA TYR A 34 14.92 3.69 -8.21
C TYR A 34 15.33 5.13 -7.94
N ILE A 35 14.55 6.11 -8.41
CA ILE A 35 14.75 7.51 -8.02
C ILE A 35 14.59 7.62 -6.51
N THR A 36 13.49 7.11 -5.96
CA THR A 36 13.23 7.10 -4.51
C THR A 36 14.32 6.33 -3.76
N PHE A 37 14.77 5.18 -4.27
CA PHE A 37 15.82 4.38 -3.63
C PHE A 37 17.15 5.14 -3.57
N ARG A 38 17.50 5.92 -4.61
CA ARG A 38 18.71 6.76 -4.60
C ARG A 38 18.67 7.81 -3.49
N TYR A 39 17.54 8.51 -3.34
CA TYR A 39 17.34 9.45 -2.23
C TYR A 39 17.44 8.75 -0.87
N SER A 40 16.92 7.52 -0.80
CA SER A 40 16.87 6.71 0.41
C SER A 40 18.26 6.25 0.86
N SER A 41 19.10 5.76 -0.07
CA SER A 41 20.49 5.36 0.21
C SER A 41 21.31 6.56 0.70
N HIS A 42 21.20 7.72 0.06
CA HIS A 42 21.89 8.92 0.52
C HIS A 42 21.40 9.42 1.89
N LEU A 43 20.10 9.28 2.17
CA LEU A 43 19.57 9.58 3.49
C LEU A 43 20.15 8.64 4.56
N ALA A 44 20.23 7.33 4.26
CA ALA A 44 20.81 6.33 5.15
C ALA A 44 22.32 6.54 5.39
N GLU A 45 23.06 7.00 4.39
CA GLU A 45 24.49 7.35 4.47
C GLU A 45 24.75 8.68 5.22
N GLY A 46 23.70 9.40 5.62
CA GLY A 46 23.83 10.69 6.33
C GLY A 46 24.12 11.89 5.41
N LEU A 47 23.98 11.73 4.09
CA LEU A 47 24.17 12.80 3.11
C LEU A 47 22.91 13.67 2.93
N GLY A 48 21.80 13.25 3.54
CA GLY A 48 20.49 13.88 3.45
C GLY A 48 19.69 13.42 2.22
N PRO A 49 18.42 13.85 2.08
CA PRO A 49 17.54 13.43 0.99
C PRO A 49 17.87 14.20 -0.30
N ARG A 50 18.96 13.82 -0.96
CA ARG A 50 19.44 14.44 -2.21
C ARG A 50 19.72 13.37 -3.27
N PHE A 51 19.50 13.68 -4.54
CA PHE A 51 19.83 12.78 -5.64
C PHE A 51 21.32 12.83 -6.02
N ASN A 52 21.88 14.04 -6.09
CA ASN A 52 23.29 14.30 -6.38
C ASN A 52 24.05 14.75 -5.13
N THR A 53 25.31 14.31 -5.02
CA THR A 53 26.21 14.59 -3.88
C THR A 53 27.35 15.55 -4.23
N VAL A 54 27.30 16.17 -5.42
CA VAL A 54 28.34 17.11 -5.88
C VAL A 54 28.39 18.33 -4.95
N ALA A 55 29.60 18.70 -4.53
CA ALA A 55 29.81 19.84 -3.64
C ALA A 55 29.34 21.15 -4.31
N GLY A 56 28.52 21.93 -3.59
CA GLY A 56 27.95 23.19 -4.07
C GLY A 56 26.56 23.07 -4.72
N GLU A 57 26.08 21.85 -4.99
CA GLU A 57 24.69 21.66 -5.45
C GLU A 57 23.70 21.68 -4.27
N LEU A 58 22.69 22.55 -4.41
CA LEU A 58 21.55 22.59 -3.49
C LEU A 58 20.70 21.32 -3.64
N PRO A 59 20.21 20.72 -2.53
CA PRO A 59 19.27 19.62 -2.61
C PRO A 59 18.03 20.01 -3.41
N VAL A 60 17.66 19.18 -4.38
CA VAL A 60 16.40 19.27 -5.10
C VAL A 60 15.52 18.10 -4.67
N GLU A 61 14.28 18.39 -4.28
CA GLU A 61 13.29 17.38 -3.96
C GLU A 61 12.75 16.77 -5.25
N GLY A 62 13.07 15.49 -5.48
CA GLY A 62 12.66 14.73 -6.67
C GLY A 62 11.93 13.43 -6.35
N TYR A 63 11.67 13.15 -5.06
CA TYR A 63 10.84 12.02 -4.65
C TYR A 63 9.37 12.48 -4.51
N SER A 64 8.42 11.62 -4.90
CA SER A 64 6.98 11.93 -4.87
C SER A 64 6.28 11.49 -3.57
N ASN A 65 7.02 10.88 -2.62
CA ASN A 65 6.42 10.27 -1.44
C ASN A 65 7.42 10.30 -0.28
N PHE A 66 7.35 11.35 0.56
CA PHE A 66 8.31 11.53 1.66
C PHE A 66 8.34 10.33 2.61
N LEU A 67 7.18 9.85 3.09
CA LEU A 67 7.13 8.72 4.01
C LEU A 67 7.68 7.44 3.37
N TRP A 68 7.41 7.24 2.09
CA TRP A 68 7.88 6.06 1.36
C TRP A 68 9.40 6.07 1.17
N MET A 69 9.98 7.25 0.90
CA MET A 69 11.43 7.46 0.85
C MET A 69 12.07 7.18 2.21
N VAL A 70 11.49 7.69 3.31
CA VAL A 70 12.00 7.41 4.66
C VAL A 70 11.94 5.92 5.00
N ILE A 71 10.87 5.22 4.62
CA ILE A 71 10.76 3.76 4.83
C ILE A 71 11.85 3.01 4.05
N ALA A 72 12.10 3.36 2.78
CA ALA A 72 13.21 2.79 2.02
C ALA A 72 14.57 3.10 2.69
N ALA A 73 14.76 4.30 3.21
CA ALA A 73 16.00 4.67 3.91
C ALA A 73 16.22 3.83 5.18
N VAL A 74 15.16 3.44 5.88
CA VAL A 74 15.26 2.50 7.02
C VAL A 74 15.72 1.12 6.55
N PHE A 75 15.28 0.64 5.39
CA PHE A 75 15.77 -0.63 4.84
C PHE A 75 17.24 -0.54 4.41
N GLU A 76 17.65 0.55 3.76
CA GLU A 76 19.06 0.83 3.42
C GLU A 76 19.94 0.89 4.68
N LEU A 77 19.49 1.58 5.73
CA LEU A 77 20.19 1.66 7.01
C LEU A 77 20.38 0.29 7.69
N LEU A 78 19.50 -0.67 7.39
CA LEU A 78 19.54 -2.04 7.91
C LEU A 78 20.24 -3.01 6.94
N ASP A 79 20.91 -2.52 5.90
CA ASP A 79 21.54 -3.28 4.82
C ASP A 79 20.58 -4.29 4.17
N ARG A 80 19.32 -3.90 3.98
CA ARG A 80 18.27 -4.72 3.35
C ARG A 80 18.01 -4.27 1.92
N ASP A 81 17.86 -5.23 1.03
CA ASP A 81 17.60 -4.99 -0.38
C ASP A 81 16.24 -4.29 -0.62
N VAL A 82 16.29 -2.97 -0.82
CA VAL A 82 15.09 -2.16 -1.11
C VAL A 82 14.36 -2.60 -2.37
N VAL A 83 15.06 -3.17 -3.35
CA VAL A 83 14.48 -3.66 -4.60
C VAL A 83 13.57 -4.86 -4.33
N PHE A 84 13.78 -5.59 -3.24
CA PHE A 84 12.89 -6.65 -2.80
C PHE A 84 11.87 -6.18 -1.75
N PHE A 85 12.33 -5.49 -0.70
CA PHE A 85 11.48 -5.17 0.45
C PHE A 85 10.42 -4.11 0.17
N MET A 86 10.67 -3.15 -0.72
CA MET A 86 9.70 -2.10 -1.05
C MET A 86 8.52 -2.65 -1.89
N PRO A 87 8.74 -3.44 -2.96
CA PRO A 87 7.70 -4.23 -3.61
C PRO A 87 6.92 -5.16 -2.68
N LEU A 88 7.62 -5.83 -1.76
CA LEU A 88 6.98 -6.71 -0.79
C LEU A 88 6.04 -5.93 0.12
N LEU A 89 6.48 -4.78 0.65
CA LEU A 89 5.64 -3.93 1.49
C LEU A 89 4.44 -3.37 0.71
N SER A 90 4.63 -2.93 -0.53
CA SER A 90 3.54 -2.50 -1.42
C SER A 90 2.54 -3.64 -1.66
N THR A 91 3.03 -4.88 -1.80
CA THR A 91 2.21 -6.08 -1.91
C THR A 91 1.40 -6.33 -0.63
N LEU A 92 2.01 -6.20 0.55
CA LEU A 92 1.26 -6.33 1.80
C LEU A 92 0.17 -5.26 1.95
N CYS A 93 0.42 -4.03 1.49
CA CYS A 93 -0.61 -2.99 1.41
C CYS A 93 -1.74 -3.38 0.45
N GLY A 94 -1.44 -3.94 -0.72
CA GLY A 94 -2.45 -4.44 -1.65
C GLY A 94 -3.31 -5.57 -1.07
N LEU A 95 -2.71 -6.47 -0.29
CA LEU A 95 -3.44 -7.51 0.44
C LEU A 95 -4.37 -6.92 1.51
N ALA A 96 -3.94 -5.86 2.19
CA ALA A 96 -4.78 -5.12 3.14
C ALA A 96 -5.95 -4.40 2.44
N VAL A 97 -5.73 -3.85 1.24
CA VAL A 97 -6.82 -3.29 0.39
C VAL A 97 -7.84 -4.36 0.05
N LEU A 98 -7.39 -5.55 -0.37
CA LEU A 98 -8.28 -6.69 -0.65
C LEU A 98 -9.09 -7.09 0.58
N PHE A 99 -8.46 -7.15 1.76
CA PHE A 99 -9.17 -7.42 3.01
C PHE A 99 -10.23 -6.36 3.30
N LEU A 100 -9.89 -5.08 3.19
CA LEU A 100 -10.84 -3.99 3.41
C LEU A 100 -11.99 -4.02 2.41
N LEU A 101 -11.75 -4.39 1.16
CA LEU A 101 -12.78 -4.57 0.13
C LEU A 101 -13.75 -5.67 0.55
N VAL A 102 -13.24 -6.88 0.80
CA VAL A 102 -14.05 -8.04 1.23
C VAL A 102 -14.81 -7.72 2.50
N HIS A 103 -14.15 -7.11 3.49
CA HIS A 103 -14.77 -6.73 4.75
C HIS A 103 -15.88 -5.70 4.56
N THR A 104 -15.67 -4.68 3.72
CA THR A 104 -16.67 -3.63 3.50
C THR A 104 -17.87 -4.17 2.75
N LEU A 105 -17.66 -4.94 1.67
CA LEU A 105 -18.74 -5.55 0.90
C LEU A 105 -19.57 -6.54 1.73
N TYR A 106 -18.89 -7.38 2.52
CA TYR A 106 -19.55 -8.37 3.35
C TYR A 106 -20.21 -7.72 4.57
N VAL A 107 -19.47 -6.97 5.39
CA VAL A 107 -19.98 -6.49 6.69
C VAL A 107 -20.83 -5.23 6.58
N ARG A 108 -20.51 -4.29 5.68
CA ARG A 108 -21.17 -2.98 5.59
C ARG A 108 -22.27 -2.92 4.55
N PHE A 109 -22.02 -3.45 3.36
CA PHE A 109 -23.01 -3.51 2.29
C PHE A 109 -23.91 -4.75 2.34
N GLU A 110 -23.61 -5.67 3.25
CA GLU A 110 -24.38 -6.89 3.47
C GLU A 110 -24.57 -7.72 2.18
N PHE A 111 -23.55 -7.80 1.33
CA PHE A 111 -23.56 -8.69 0.15
C PHE A 111 -23.32 -10.16 0.50
N SER A 112 -23.87 -11.09 -0.29
CA SER A 112 -23.64 -12.53 -0.08
C SER A 112 -22.14 -12.90 -0.17
N GLU A 113 -21.75 -14.04 0.39
CA GLU A 113 -20.39 -14.58 0.25
C GLU A 113 -19.97 -14.76 -1.22
N ILE A 114 -20.90 -15.18 -2.09
CA ILE A 114 -20.65 -15.40 -3.51
C ILE A 114 -20.41 -14.05 -4.19
N THR A 115 -21.29 -13.07 -3.98
CA THR A 115 -21.14 -11.72 -4.56
C THR A 115 -19.84 -11.06 -4.10
N THR A 116 -19.50 -11.20 -2.82
CA THR A 116 -18.24 -10.68 -2.25
C THR A 116 -17.03 -11.38 -2.87
N GLY A 117 -17.08 -12.71 -3.01
CA GLY A 117 -16.02 -13.49 -3.63
C GLY A 117 -15.82 -13.12 -5.11
N LEU A 118 -16.89 -12.96 -5.87
CA LEU A 118 -16.83 -12.54 -7.27
C LEU A 118 -16.25 -11.12 -7.43
N ALA A 119 -16.66 -10.18 -6.58
CA ALA A 119 -16.10 -8.82 -6.60
C ALA A 119 -14.61 -8.80 -6.23
N GLY A 120 -14.22 -9.57 -5.20
CA GLY A 120 -12.82 -9.74 -4.83
C GLY A 120 -11.99 -10.40 -5.93
N LEU A 121 -12.55 -11.41 -6.60
CA LEU A 121 -11.90 -12.06 -7.74
C LEU A 121 -11.75 -11.09 -8.91
N ALA A 122 -12.78 -10.32 -9.24
CA ALA A 122 -12.69 -9.30 -10.29
C ALA A 122 -11.61 -8.26 -9.99
N TYR A 123 -11.49 -7.81 -8.73
CA TYR A 123 -10.43 -6.91 -8.29
C TYR A 123 -9.03 -7.53 -8.45
N VAL A 124 -8.85 -8.78 -7.99
CA VAL A 124 -7.57 -9.49 -8.07
C VAL A 124 -7.15 -9.78 -9.51
N MET A 125 -8.10 -10.13 -10.37
CA MET A 125 -7.86 -10.44 -11.78
C MET A 125 -7.69 -9.18 -12.64
N PHE A 126 -7.93 -7.99 -12.09
CA PHE A 126 -7.72 -6.73 -12.80
C PHE A 126 -6.21 -6.46 -12.90
N THR A 127 -5.64 -6.65 -14.10
CA THR A 127 -4.20 -6.58 -14.36
C THR A 127 -3.49 -5.36 -13.77
N PRO A 128 -4.04 -4.13 -13.81
CA PRO A 128 -3.41 -2.98 -13.18
C PRO A 128 -3.18 -3.15 -11.68
N VAL A 129 -4.10 -3.80 -10.95
CA VAL A 129 -3.88 -4.10 -9.53
C VAL A 129 -2.66 -5.01 -9.37
N ALA A 130 -2.58 -6.10 -10.14
CA ALA A 130 -1.48 -7.04 -10.07
C ALA A 130 -0.11 -6.40 -10.37
N VAL A 131 -0.04 -5.57 -11.41
CA VAL A 131 1.19 -4.87 -11.84
C VAL A 131 1.62 -3.85 -10.78
N TRP A 132 0.72 -2.94 -10.39
CA TRP A 132 1.10 -1.84 -9.50
C TRP A 132 1.33 -2.27 -8.05
N THR A 133 0.82 -3.44 -7.66
CA THR A 133 1.01 -4.02 -6.32
C THR A 133 2.46 -4.35 -6.00
N SER A 134 3.28 -4.67 -7.01
CA SER A 134 4.70 -5.01 -6.83
C SER A 134 5.65 -3.92 -7.32
N SER A 135 5.12 -2.79 -7.82
CA SER A 135 5.89 -1.71 -8.48
C SER A 135 7.03 -1.10 -7.66
N GLY A 136 7.05 -1.30 -6.34
CA GLY A 136 7.97 -0.60 -5.43
C GLY A 136 7.60 0.87 -5.21
N LEU A 137 6.56 1.37 -5.87
CA LEU A 137 5.99 2.70 -5.66
C LEU A 137 4.97 2.68 -4.52
N ALA A 138 4.64 3.87 -4.04
CA ALA A 138 3.67 4.07 -2.98
C ALA A 138 2.20 3.94 -3.43
N THR A 139 1.93 3.31 -4.58
CA THR A 139 0.58 3.20 -5.16
C THR A 139 -0.38 2.41 -4.27
N MET A 140 0.02 1.24 -3.76
CA MET A 140 -0.81 0.46 -2.84
C MET A 140 -0.95 1.07 -1.45
N PRO A 141 0.09 1.60 -0.78
CA PRO A 141 -0.11 2.29 0.49
C PRO A 141 -0.99 3.54 0.34
N LEU A 142 -0.88 4.28 -0.77
CA LEU A 142 -1.81 5.38 -1.07
C LEU A 142 -3.25 4.87 -1.19
N THR A 143 -3.47 3.82 -1.99
CA THR A 143 -4.80 3.21 -2.19
C THR A 143 -5.39 2.72 -0.88
N LEU A 144 -4.57 2.08 -0.04
CA LEU A 144 -4.94 1.63 1.30
C LEU A 144 -5.35 2.81 2.19
N GLY A 145 -4.53 3.86 2.23
CA GLY A 145 -4.82 5.07 3.00
C GLY A 145 -6.12 5.74 2.56
N MET A 146 -6.36 5.86 1.25
CA MET A 146 -7.58 6.45 0.72
C MET A 146 -8.80 5.61 1.11
N PHE A 147 -8.74 4.30 0.85
CA PHE A 147 -9.88 3.43 1.09
C PHE A 147 -10.19 3.30 2.58
N ALA A 148 -9.17 3.15 3.43
CA ALA A 148 -9.32 3.13 4.87
C ALA A 148 -9.94 4.43 5.38
N THR A 149 -9.44 5.58 4.94
CA THR A 149 -9.98 6.89 5.33
C THR A 149 -11.45 7.03 4.92
N THR A 150 -11.82 6.64 3.70
CA THR A 150 -13.21 6.66 3.24
C THR A 150 -14.11 5.76 4.08
N VAL A 151 -13.70 4.53 4.37
CA VAL A 151 -14.47 3.60 5.21
C VAL A 151 -14.65 4.16 6.63
N LEU A 152 -13.60 4.75 7.20
CA LEU A 152 -13.61 5.34 8.53
C LEU A 152 -14.51 6.59 8.60
N LEU A 153 -14.54 7.42 7.56
CA LEU A 153 -15.40 8.60 7.51
C LEU A 153 -16.88 8.25 7.30
N LEU A 154 -17.17 7.24 6.48
CA LEU A 154 -18.56 6.85 6.19
C LEU A 154 -19.21 6.05 7.33
N TRP A 155 -18.45 5.20 8.03
CA TRP A 155 -18.99 4.29 9.05
C TRP A 155 -18.40 4.50 10.45
N GLY A 156 -17.61 5.56 10.66
CA GLY A 156 -17.06 5.92 11.97
C GLY A 156 -18.08 6.66 12.83
N GLU A 157 -18.73 5.96 13.75
CA GLU A 157 -19.79 6.55 14.59
C GLU A 157 -19.27 7.31 15.83
N ASN A 158 -17.98 7.17 16.17
CA ASN A 158 -17.40 7.69 17.41
C ASN A 158 -16.15 8.55 17.16
N ARG A 159 -15.87 9.46 18.09
CA ARG A 159 -14.67 10.35 18.08
C ARG A 159 -13.35 9.60 17.83
N ARG A 160 -13.21 8.37 18.33
CA ARG A 160 -12.04 7.51 18.10
C ARG A 160 -11.84 7.16 16.62
N TRP A 161 -12.93 6.94 15.88
CA TRP A 161 -12.90 6.67 14.45
C TRP A 161 -12.58 7.94 13.64
N GLY A 162 -13.04 9.11 14.10
CA GLY A 162 -12.63 10.40 13.53
C GLY A 162 -11.13 10.67 13.68
N ILE A 163 -10.55 10.35 14.84
CA ILE A 163 -9.09 10.45 15.06
C ILE A 163 -8.34 9.44 14.17
N ALA A 164 -8.83 8.19 14.07
CA ALA A 164 -8.22 7.18 13.20
C ALA A 164 -8.28 7.60 11.71
N ALA A 165 -9.38 8.21 11.27
CA ALA A 165 -9.50 8.78 9.93
C ALA A 165 -8.51 9.93 9.72
N GLY A 166 -8.33 10.80 10.71
CA GLY A 166 -7.34 11.87 10.69
C GLY A 166 -5.90 11.34 10.58
N VAL A 167 -5.55 10.30 11.33
CA VAL A 167 -4.22 9.65 11.24
C VAL A 167 -4.02 8.98 9.88
N ALA A 168 -5.03 8.29 9.35
CA ALA A 168 -4.97 7.67 8.02
C ALA A 168 -4.82 8.74 6.92
N ALA A 169 -5.54 9.86 7.02
CA ALA A 169 -5.42 11.01 6.11
C ALA A 169 -4.06 11.72 6.23
N LEU A 170 -3.47 11.80 7.42
CA LEU A 170 -2.11 12.31 7.61
C LEU A 170 -1.08 11.39 6.96
N GLY A 171 -1.20 10.06 7.16
CA GLY A 171 -0.38 9.08 6.45
C GLY A 171 -0.52 9.20 4.93
N LEU A 172 -1.74 9.40 4.43
CA LEU A 172 -2.01 9.67 3.03
C LEU A 172 -1.31 10.95 2.54
N ALA A 173 -1.35 12.02 3.33
CA ALA A 173 -0.72 13.29 2.98
C ALA A 173 0.81 13.16 2.88
N LEU A 174 1.44 12.28 3.67
CA LEU A 174 2.88 12.03 3.59
C LEU A 174 3.27 11.05 2.47
N VAL A 175 2.28 10.36 1.90
CA VAL A 175 2.37 9.46 0.75
C VAL A 175 1.78 10.13 -0.51
N ARG A 176 1.56 11.45 -0.49
CA ARG A 176 1.27 12.23 -1.69
C ARG A 176 2.20 13.46 -1.70
N THR A 177 3.04 13.60 -2.72
CA THR A 177 3.58 14.92 -3.09
C THR A 177 3.41 15.14 -4.58
#